data_AF-A0A3D0KMF1-F1
#
_entry.id   AF-A0A3D0KMF1-F1
#
_cell.length_a   1.000
_cell.length_b   1.000
_cell.length_c   1.000
_cell.angle_alpha   90.00
_cell.angle_beta   90.00
_cell.angle_gamma   90.00
#
_symmetry.space_group_name_H-M   'P 1'
#
loop_
_entity.id
_entity.type
_entity.pdbx_description
1 polymer ?
#
loop_
_entity_poly.entity_id
_entity_poly.type
_entity_poly.pdbx_seq_one_letter_code
_entity_poly.pdbx_strand_id
1 'polypeptide(L)' 'MLKINIVCVGKVKEKYFADAIAEYSKRLTAFCKLQIIELNEERIMNNNPNPSQIEQVLEAEGRRISQKL' A
#
# COMPACT_ATOMS: atom_id res chain seq x y z
N MET A 1 2.65 -1.97 23.78
CA MET A 1 2.48 -0.85 22.83
C MET A 1 1.80 -1.39 21.58
N LEU A 2 0.70 -0.79 21.13
CA LEU A 2 -0.07 -1.28 19.98
C LEU A 2 0.76 -1.19 18.70
N LYS A 3 0.75 -2.23 17.86
CA LYS A 3 1.39 -2.20 16.54
C LYS A 3 0.30 -2.04 15.48
N ILE A 4 0.44 -1.03 14.61
CA ILE A 4 -0.48 -0.79 13.49
C ILE A 4 0.34 -0.92 12.20
N ASN A 5 -0.06 -1.86 11.34
CA ASN A 5 0.52 -2.01 10.00
C ASN A 5 -0.49 -1.54 8.97
N ILE A 6 -0.07 -0.62 8.09
CA ILE A 6 -0.83 -0.24 6.90
C ILE A 6 -0.10 -0.87 5.72
N VAL A 7 -0.74 -1.85 5.07
CA VAL A 7 -0.23 -2.46 3.83
C VAL A 7 -1.06 -1.90 2.68
N CYS A 8 -0.40 -1.24 1.72
CA CYS A 8 -1.06 -0.61 0.59
C CYS A 8 -0.32 -0.91 -0.72
N VAL A 9 -1.07 -0.89 -1.82
CA VAL A 9 -0.54 -1.00 -3.18
C VAL A 9 -0.36 0.40 -3.76
N GLY A 10 0.75 0.62 -4.45
CA GLY A 10 1.15 1.91 -4.97
C GLY A 10 2.10 2.65 -4.03
N LYS A 11 2.88 3.57 -4.61
CA LYS A 11 3.80 4.44 -3.88
C LYS A 11 3.30 5.87 -3.92
N VAL A 12 3.38 6.57 -2.79
CA VAL A 12 3.11 8.00 -2.73
C VAL A 12 4.23 8.75 -3.45
N LYS A 13 3.90 9.50 -4.50
CA LYS A 13 4.89 10.24 -5.32
C LYS A 13 4.88 11.73 -5.01
N GLU A 14 3.72 12.24 -4.61
CA GLU A 14 3.49 13.65 -4.36
C GLU A 14 4.00 14.03 -2.98
N LYS A 15 4.91 15.02 -2.95
CA LYS A 15 5.52 15.51 -1.71
C LYS A 15 4.49 15.92 -0.66
N TYR A 16 3.39 16.54 -1.07
CA TYR A 16 2.31 16.98 -0.17
C TYR A 16 1.74 15.82 0.66
N PHE A 17 1.48 14.67 0.03
CA PHE A 17 0.98 13.49 0.74
C PHE A 17 2.06 12.82 1.58
N ALA A 18 3.30 12.76 1.10
CA ALA A 18 4.42 12.21 1.86
C ALA A 18 4.67 13.00 3.15
N ASP A 19 4.65 14.33 3.07
CA ASP A 19 4.82 15.22 4.24
C ASP A 19 3.66 15.04 5.24
N ALA A 20 2.42 14.95 4.74
CA ALA A 20 1.25 14.70 5.59
C ALA A 20 1.38 13.36 6.33
N ILE A 21 1.75 12.28 5.63
CA ILE A 21 1.96 10.96 6.23
C ILE A 21 3.03 11.03 7.33
N ALA A 22 4.14 11.73 7.08
CA ALA A 22 5.20 11.89 8.07
C ALA A 22 4.72 12.63 9.33
N GLU A 23 3.96 13.70 9.17
CA GLU A 23 3.44 14.49 10.27
C GLU A 23 2.42 13.70 11.13
N TYR A 24 1.50 12.96 10.50
CA TYR A 24 0.57 12.10 11.25
C TYR A 24 1.28 10.90 11.89
N SER A 25 2.26 10.30 11.21
CA SER A 25 3.06 9.21 11.76
C SER A 25 3.81 9.63 13.01
N LYS A 26 4.41 10.84 12.99
CA LYS A 26 5.09 11.44 14.15
C LYS A 26 4.13 11.67 15.33
N ARG A 27 2.92 12.18 15.08
CA ARG A 27 1.91 12.38 16.13
C ARG A 27 1.45 11.06 16.75
N LEU A 28 1.43 9.98 15.97
CA LEU A 28 0.99 8.66 16.42
C LEU A 28 2.02 7.89 17.25
N THR A 29 3.30 8.29 17.26
CA THR A 29 4.36 7.55 17.97
C THR A 29 4.14 7.47 19.49
N ALA A 30 3.38 8.42 20.06
CA ALA A 30 3.01 8.39 21.47
C ALA A 30 2.02 7.27 21.82
N PHE A 31 1.30 6.73 20.82
CA PHE A 31 0.20 5.79 21.03
C PHE A 31 0.48 4.40 20.45
N CYS A 32 1.18 4.33 19.31
CA CYS A 32 1.41 3.08 18.62
C CYS A 32 2.76 3.04 17.88
N LYS A 33 3.19 1.82 17.56
CA LYS A 33 4.20 1.58 16.55
C LYS A 33 3.52 1.47 15.20
N LEU A 34 3.50 2.56 14.44
CA LEU A 34 2.99 2.59 13.07
C LEU A 34 4.06 2.10 12.10
N GLN A 35 3.68 1.20 11.20
CA GLN A 35 4.49 0.75 10.07
C GLN A 35 3.65 0.83 8.80
N ILE A 36 4.14 1.53 7.79
CA ILE A 36 3.50 1.64 6.47
C ILE A 36 4.34 0.82 5.49
N ILE A 37 3.71 -0.10 4.78
CA ILE A 37 4.34 -1.03 3.83
C ILE A 37 3.70 -0.79 2.47
N GLU A 38 4.41 -0.03 1.63
CA GLU A 38 4.01 0.21 0.24
C GLU A 38 4.48 -0.95 -0.66
N LEU A 39 3.56 -1.50 -1.44
CA LEU A 39 3.81 -2.55 -2.42
C LEU A 39 3.74 -1.95 -3.82
N ASN A 40 4.52 -2.52 -4.75
CA ASN A 40 4.40 -2.12 -6.15
C ASN A 40 3.08 -2.61 -6.74
N GLU A 41 2.41 -1.71 -7.46
CA GLU A 41 1.24 -1.99 -8.29
C GLU A 41 1.59 -2.96 -9.43
N GLU A 42 0.64 -3.84 -9.76
CA GLU A 42 0.78 -4.70 -10.92
C GLU A 42 0.34 -3.97 -12.19
N ARG A 43 1.18 -4.02 -13.23
CA ARG A 43 0.88 -3.31 -14.48
C ARG A 43 -0.16 -4.08 -15.28
N ILE A 44 -1.25 -3.41 -15.62
CA ILE A 44 -2.21 -3.90 -16.60
C ILE A 44 -1.63 -3.66 -18.00
N MET A 45 -1.36 -4.73 -18.75
CA MET A 45 -0.72 -4.64 -20.08
C MET A 45 -1.61 -4.01 -21.16
N ASN A 46 -2.93 -3.97 -20.96
CA ASN A 46 -3.89 -3.42 -21.91
C ASN A 46 -4.74 -2.33 -21.23
N ASN A 47 -4.93 -1.19 -21.90
CA ASN A 47 -5.78 -0.09 -21.41
C ASN A 47 -7.26 -0.46 -21.30
N ASN A 48 -7.70 -1.56 -21.92
CA ASN A 48 -9.06 -2.08 -21.80
C ASN A 48 -9.02 -3.56 -21.37
N PRO A 49 -8.71 -3.84 -20.10
CA PRO A 49 -8.56 -5.20 -19.62
C PRO A 49 -9.91 -5.92 -19.58
N ASN A 50 -9.92 -7.21 -19.95
CA ASN A 50 -11.08 -8.06 -19.73
C ASN A 50 -11.13 -8.53 -18.26
N PRO A 51 -12.26 -9.11 -17.80
CA PRO A 51 -12.41 -9.53 -16.41
C PRO A 51 -11.32 -10.48 -15.90
N SER A 52 -10.85 -11.41 -16.74
CA SER A 52 -9.80 -12.37 -16.35
C SER A 52 -8.44 -11.68 -16.13
N GLN A 53 -8.12 -10.65 -16.93
CA GLN A 53 -6.90 -9.87 -16.75
C GLN A 53 -6.94 -9.05 -15.45
N ILE A 54 -8.11 -8.50 -15.09
CA ILE A 54 -8.30 -7.80 -13.82
C ILE A 54 -8.10 -8.77 -12.65
N GLU A 55 -8.69 -9.97 -12.74
CA GLU A 55 -8.56 -11.00 -11.71
C GLU A 55 -7.10 -11.44 -11.50
N GLN A 56 -6.33 -11.62 -12.58
CA GLN A 56 -4.90 -11.96 -12.50
C GLN A 56 -4.09 -10.89 -11.74
N VAL A 57 -4.37 -9.62 -12.01
CA VAL A 57 -3.72 -8.47 -11.35
C VAL A 57 -4.08 -8.44 -9.87
N LEU A 58 -5.37 -8.59 -9.54
CA LEU A 58 -5.83 -8.65 -8.15
C LEU A 58 -5.24 -9.84 -7.39
N GLU A 59 -5.12 -11.00 -8.03
CA GLU A 59 -4.51 -12.19 -7.41
C GLU A 59 -3.01 -11.99 -7.18
N ALA A 60 -2.30 -11.37 -8.13
CA ALA A 60 -0.89 -11.03 -7.99
C ALA A 60 -0.64 -10.03 -6.85
N GLU A 61 -1.43 -8.96 -6.77
CA GLU A 61 -1.36 -7.97 -5.69
C GLU A 61 -1.77 -8.59 -4.35
N GLY A 62 -2.84 -9.40 -4.31
CA GLY A 62 -3.28 -10.14 -3.14
C GLY A 62 -2.19 -11.05 -2.59
N ARG A 63 -1.49 -11.81 -3.46
CA ARG A 63 -0.33 -12.63 -3.07
C ARG A 63 0.77 -11.79 -2.41
N ARG A 64 1.07 -10.60 -2.93
CA ARG A 64 2.08 -9.71 -2.33
C ARG A 64 1.64 -9.17 -0.98
N ILE A 65 0.36 -8.82 -0.82
CA ILE A 65 -0.20 -8.38 0.46
C ILE A 65 -0.06 -9.50 1.50
N SER A 66 -0.45 -10.74 1.16
CA SER A 66 -0.36 -11.89 2.07
C SER A 66 1.07 -12.18 2.55
N GLN A 67 2.10 -11.86 1.75
CA GLN A 67 3.51 -12.00 2.17
C GLN A 67 3.97 -10.96 3.20
N LYS A 68 3.15 -9.94 3.52
CA LYS A 68 3.47 -8.87 4.46
C LYS A 68 2.66 -8.91 5.76
N LEU A 69 1.63 -9.75 5.81
CA LEU A 69 0.86 -10.05 7.03
C LEU A 69 1.69 -10.93 7.96
#